data_AF-A0A5E4K236-F1
#
_entry.id   AF-A0A5E4K236-F1
#
_cell.length_a   1.000
_cell.length_b   1.000
_cell.length_c   1.000
_cell.angle_alpha   90.00
_cell.angle_beta   90.00
_cell.angle_gamma   90.00
#
_symmetry.space_group_name_H-M   'P 1'
#
loop_
_entity.id
_entity.type
_entity.pdbx_description
1 polymer ?
#
loop_
_entity_poly.entity_id
_entity_poly.type
_entity_poly.pdbx_seq_one_letter_code
_entity_poly.pdbx_strand_id
1 'polypeptide(L)'
;MGCSLDSLSKMLSFSSINSALCNKTYPLSKDLELRIKDATSFFGDFISSLQSLETGKYVFFNNDISSLLEYMGYLDWEVRNSSMEKQRGVINKAVSDTRGYIEGLNFLKENPSEFYSDKEKTEKLSHICGIMCRLFNYFPSPSDLFEPVNDDD
;
A
#
# COMPACT_ATOMS: atom_id res chain seq x y z
N MET A 1 21.77 -11.10 -1.58
CA MET A 1 20.38 -10.61 -1.59
C MET A 1 20.33 -9.44 -2.56
N GLY A 2 19.69 -9.61 -3.72
CA GLY A 2 19.52 -8.54 -4.71
C GLY A 2 18.10 -8.01 -4.65
N CYS A 3 17.92 -6.69 -4.66
CA CYS A 3 16.61 -6.07 -4.87
C CYS A 3 16.14 -6.44 -6.28
N SER A 4 14.95 -7.03 -6.38
CA SER A 4 14.40 -7.38 -7.70
C SER A 4 14.10 -6.12 -8.52
N LEU A 5 14.09 -6.24 -9.85
CA LEU A 5 13.71 -5.14 -10.75
C LEU A 5 12.29 -4.62 -10.46
N ASP A 6 11.38 -5.50 -10.07
CA ASP A 6 9.99 -5.14 -9.74
C ASP A 6 9.90 -4.38 -8.40
N SER A 7 10.66 -4.79 -7.38
CA SER A 7 10.75 -4.07 -6.10
C SER A 7 11.35 -2.69 -6.28
N LEU A 8 12.41 -2.59 -7.09
CA LEU A 8 13.02 -1.31 -7.42
C LEU A 8 12.03 -0.42 -8.16
N SER A 9 11.27 -0.97 -9.12
CA SER A 9 10.26 -0.22 -9.85
C SER A 9 9.16 0.30 -8.92
N LYS A 10 8.62 -0.56 -8.03
CA LYS A 10 7.60 -0.17 -7.04
C LYS A 10 8.13 0.91 -6.08
N MET A 11 9.35 0.74 -5.56
CA MET A 11 10.00 1.74 -4.71
C MET A 11 10.13 3.09 -5.43
N LEU A 12 10.59 3.08 -6.69
CA LEU A 12 10.71 4.29 -7.49
C LEU A 12 9.33 4.94 -7.75
N SER A 13 8.28 4.16 -7.95
CA SER A 13 6.91 4.67 -8.11
C SER A 13 6.46 5.43 -6.86
N PHE A 14 6.51 4.81 -5.69
CA PHE A 14 6.10 5.45 -4.44
C PHE A 14 7.01 6.61 -4.04
N SER A 15 8.31 6.51 -4.29
CA SER A 15 9.27 7.59 -4.03
C SER A 15 9.00 8.83 -4.90
N SER A 16 8.75 8.61 -6.20
CA SER A 16 8.49 9.70 -7.15
C SER A 16 7.17 10.40 -6.86
N ILE A 17 6.12 9.63 -6.52
CA ILE A 17 4.84 10.19 -6.10
C ILE A 17 5.01 11.00 -4.81
N ASN A 18 5.70 10.45 -3.80
CA ASN A 18 5.91 11.16 -2.55
C ASN A 18 6.70 12.47 -2.76
N SER A 19 7.74 12.44 -3.60
CA SER A 19 8.51 13.64 -3.96
C SER A 19 7.64 14.70 -4.65
N ALA A 20 6.82 14.28 -5.62
CA ALA A 20 5.90 15.19 -6.30
C ALA A 20 4.85 15.78 -5.34
N LEU A 21 4.40 15.00 -4.36
CA LEU A 21 3.47 15.44 -3.33
C LEU A 21 4.09 16.50 -2.40
N CYS A 22 5.28 16.22 -1.86
CA CYS A 22 6.01 17.15 -0.98
C CYS A 22 6.38 18.46 -1.70
N ASN A 23 6.79 18.37 -2.97
CA ASN A 23 7.24 19.52 -3.75
C ASN A 23 6.10 20.22 -4.52
N LYS A 24 4.85 19.74 -4.39
CA LYS A 24 3.67 20.25 -5.11
C LYS A 24 3.93 20.41 -6.62
N THR A 25 4.55 19.40 -7.22
CA THR A 25 5.02 19.48 -8.61
C THR A 25 3.85 19.31 -9.59
N TYR A 26 3.55 20.36 -10.34
CA TYR A 26 2.54 20.36 -11.41
C TYR A 26 3.01 21.25 -12.59
N PRO A 27 2.79 20.86 -13.87
CA PRO A 27 2.07 19.68 -14.37
C PRO A 27 2.73 18.33 -14.05
N LEU A 28 1.93 17.27 -13.92
CA LEU A 28 2.44 15.91 -13.78
C LEU A 28 3.18 15.52 -15.06
N SER A 29 4.35 14.90 -14.93
CA SER A 29 5.07 14.34 -16.07
C SER A 29 4.43 13.02 -16.50
N LYS A 30 4.61 12.61 -17.77
CA LYS A 30 4.18 11.29 -18.25
C LYS A 30 4.76 10.13 -17.43
N ASP A 31 6.00 10.28 -16.95
CA ASP A 31 6.62 9.30 -16.07
C ASP A 31 5.85 9.20 -14.75
N LEU A 32 5.50 10.33 -14.14
CA LEU A 32 4.72 10.35 -12.90
C LEU A 32 3.31 9.76 -13.08
N GLU A 33 2.66 9.98 -14.23
CA GLU A 33 1.38 9.32 -14.55
C GLU A 33 1.51 7.79 -14.63
N LEU A 34 2.60 7.28 -15.19
CA LEU A 34 2.89 5.84 -15.20
C LEU A 34 3.14 5.32 -13.78
N ARG A 35 3.91 6.06 -12.97
CA ARG A 35 4.14 5.71 -11.56
C ARG A 35 2.84 5.66 -10.75
N ILE A 36 1.94 6.61 -10.97
CA ILE A 36 0.60 6.60 -10.35
C ILE A 36 -0.17 5.34 -10.74
N LYS A 37 -0.15 4.96 -12.03
CA LYS A 37 -0.80 3.73 -12.49
C LYS A 37 -0.24 2.48 -11.80
N ASP A 38 1.08 2.38 -11.68
CA ASP A 38 1.75 1.25 -11.03
C ASP A 38 1.38 1.16 -9.54
N ALA A 39 1.37 2.31 -8.84
CA ALA A 39 0.98 2.38 -7.43
C ALA A 39 -0.49 2.00 -7.23
N THR A 40 -1.39 2.47 -8.10
CA THR A 40 -2.81 2.09 -8.08
C THR A 40 -3.00 0.59 -8.30
N SER A 41 -2.27 -0.01 -9.25
CA SER A 41 -2.33 -1.46 -9.49
C SER A 41 -1.89 -2.24 -8.27
N PHE A 42 -0.77 -1.84 -7.65
CA PHE A 42 -0.27 -2.46 -6.43
C PHE A 42 -1.31 -2.43 -5.30
N PHE A 43 -1.95 -1.28 -5.07
CA PHE A 43 -2.99 -1.18 -4.05
C PHE A 43 -4.21 -2.03 -4.38
N GLY A 44 -4.54 -2.21 -5.66
CA GLY A 44 -5.56 -3.15 -6.11
C GLY A 44 -5.23 -4.60 -5.72
N ASP A 45 -4.02 -5.06 -6.04
CA ASP A 45 -3.55 -6.41 -5.71
C ASP A 45 -3.51 -6.63 -4.19
N PHE A 46 -3.11 -5.60 -3.43
CA PHE A 46 -3.11 -5.63 -1.97
C PHE A 46 -4.53 -5.79 -1.40
N ILE A 47 -5.52 -5.06 -1.93
CA ILE A 47 -6.93 -5.24 -1.53
C ILE A 47 -7.40 -6.68 -1.80
N SER A 48 -7.13 -7.21 -2.99
CA SER A 48 -7.52 -8.59 -3.33
C SER A 48 -6.90 -9.60 -2.37
N SER A 49 -5.63 -9.40 -2.00
CA SER A 49 -4.91 -10.25 -1.06
C SER A 49 -5.53 -10.18 0.34
N LEU A 50 -5.81 -8.97 0.85
CA LEU A 50 -6.48 -8.78 2.13
C LEU A 50 -7.88 -9.43 2.18
N GLN A 51 -8.66 -9.32 1.11
CA GLN A 51 -9.99 -9.90 1.03
C GLN A 51 -9.96 -11.43 1.02
N SER A 52 -8.91 -12.05 0.46
CA SER A 52 -8.75 -13.51 0.49
C SER A 52 -8.56 -14.04 1.92
N LEU A 53 -7.86 -13.29 2.77
CA LEU A 53 -7.59 -13.66 4.16
C LEU A 53 -8.83 -13.67 5.07
N GLU A 54 -9.89 -12.92 4.73
CA GLU A 54 -11.11 -12.85 5.53
C GLU A 54 -11.82 -14.23 5.64
N THR A 55 -11.57 -15.11 4.67
CA THR A 55 -12.19 -16.44 4.57
C THR A 55 -11.54 -17.51 5.45
N GLY A 56 -10.34 -17.27 6.01
CA GLY A 56 -9.57 -18.25 6.78
C GLY A 56 -9.97 -18.38 8.26
N LYS A 57 -9.57 -19.49 8.91
CA LYS A 57 -9.73 -19.73 10.37
C LYS A 57 -8.80 -18.89 11.23
N TYR A 58 -7.69 -18.39 10.67
CA TYR A 58 -6.78 -17.43 11.27
C TYR A 58 -6.28 -16.49 10.18
N VAL A 59 -6.52 -15.19 10.35
CA VAL A 59 -6.38 -14.21 9.27
C VAL A 59 -4.90 -13.86 8.98
N PHE A 60 -4.05 -13.82 10.01
CA PHE A 60 -2.70 -13.24 9.93
C PHE A 60 -1.55 -14.26 9.96
N PHE A 61 -1.70 -15.40 9.27
CA PHE A 61 -0.62 -16.39 9.12
C PHE A 61 0.32 -16.08 7.95
N ASN A 62 -0.11 -15.24 7.00
CA ASN A 62 0.79 -14.70 5.99
C ASN A 62 1.68 -13.63 6.66
N ASN A 63 2.97 -13.94 6.83
CA ASN A 63 3.94 -13.06 7.49
C ASN A 63 4.09 -11.73 6.78
N ASP A 64 3.94 -11.72 5.47
CA ASP A 64 4.26 -10.56 4.65
C ASP A 64 3.13 -9.53 4.67
N ILE A 65 1.89 -9.99 4.55
CA ILE A 65 0.70 -9.15 4.74
C ILE A 65 0.63 -8.65 6.18
N SER A 66 1.02 -9.49 7.16
CA SER A 66 1.08 -9.07 8.56
C SER A 66 2.09 -7.96 8.78
N SER A 67 3.31 -8.10 8.25
CA SER A 67 4.33 -7.06 8.32
C SER A 67 3.89 -5.78 7.62
N LEU A 68 3.26 -5.88 6.45
CA LEU A 68 2.74 -4.71 5.75
C LEU A 68 1.67 -3.97 6.57
N LEU A 69 0.71 -4.70 7.16
CA LEU A 69 -0.30 -4.11 8.03
C LEU A 69 0.31 -3.49 9.29
N GLU A 70 1.36 -4.08 9.85
CA GLU A 70 2.10 -3.52 10.99
C GLU A 70 2.80 -2.21 10.61
N TYR A 71 3.50 -2.18 9.46
CA TYR A 71 4.15 -0.98 8.95
C TYR A 71 3.17 0.15 8.60
N MET A 72 1.97 -0.21 8.14
CA MET A 72 0.89 0.74 7.87
C MET A 72 0.12 1.14 9.15
N GLY A 73 0.45 0.55 10.31
CA GLY A 73 -0.14 0.89 11.61
C GLY A 73 -1.50 0.27 11.88
N TYR A 74 -1.88 -0.78 11.15
CA TYR A 74 -3.13 -1.51 11.31
C TYR A 74 -3.01 -2.70 12.27
N LEU A 75 -1.85 -3.36 12.29
CA LEU A 75 -1.62 -4.58 13.05
C LEU A 75 -0.62 -4.33 14.18
N ASP A 76 -0.97 -4.77 15.39
CA ASP A 76 -0.06 -4.86 16.52
C ASP A 76 -0.19 -6.24 17.18
N TRP A 77 0.62 -6.49 18.21
CA TRP A 77 0.61 -7.76 18.94
C TRP A 77 -0.76 -8.06 19.59
N GLU A 78 -1.47 -7.03 20.07
CA GLU A 78 -2.78 -7.21 20.70
C GLU A 78 -3.84 -7.65 19.68
N VAL A 79 -3.84 -7.03 18.50
CA VAL A 79 -4.72 -7.40 17.38
C VAL A 79 -4.39 -8.81 16.90
N ARG A 80 -3.12 -9.16 16.74
CA ARG A 80 -2.71 -10.50 16.27
C ARG A 80 -3.20 -11.62 17.18
N ASN A 81 -3.28 -11.37 18.48
CA ASN A 81 -3.77 -12.33 19.48
C ASN A 81 -5.23 -12.11 19.89
N SER A 82 -5.97 -11.25 19.17
CA SER A 82 -7.37 -10.96 19.47
C SER A 82 -8.36 -11.90 18.76
N SER A 83 -9.65 -11.68 19.01
CA SER A 83 -10.72 -12.42 18.34
C SER A 83 -10.69 -12.23 16.83
N MET A 84 -11.17 -13.25 16.11
CA MET A 84 -11.29 -13.21 14.64
C MET A 84 -12.11 -12.01 14.15
N GLU A 85 -13.13 -11.59 14.91
CA GLU A 85 -13.93 -10.41 14.58
C GLU A 85 -13.09 -9.12 14.61
N LYS A 86 -12.24 -8.95 15.63
CA LYS A 86 -11.33 -7.80 15.71
C LYS A 86 -10.28 -7.84 14.59
N GLN A 87 -9.74 -9.01 14.27
CA GLN A 87 -8.82 -9.21 13.14
C GLN A 87 -9.46 -8.84 11.79
N ARG A 88 -10.70 -9.27 11.54
CA ARG A 88 -11.46 -8.90 10.33
C ARG A 88 -11.80 -7.41 10.27
N GLY A 89 -12.12 -6.80 11.42
CA GLY A 89 -12.31 -5.36 11.52
C GLY A 89 -11.07 -4.58 11.04
N VAL A 90 -9.88 -5.08 11.36
CA VAL A 90 -8.62 -4.50 10.89
C VAL A 90 -8.44 -4.66 9.38
N ILE A 91 -8.73 -5.83 8.80
CA ILE A 91 -8.72 -5.99 7.33
C ILE A 91 -9.67 -5.00 6.68
N ASN A 92 -10.92 -4.94 7.14
CA ASN A 92 -11.93 -4.11 6.51
C ASN A 92 -11.55 -2.63 6.55
N LYS A 93 -10.93 -2.19 7.66
CA LYS A 93 -10.34 -0.85 7.75
C LYS A 93 -9.20 -0.66 6.75
N ALA A 94 -8.24 -1.58 6.70
CA ALA A 94 -7.11 -1.50 5.79
C ALA A 94 -7.56 -1.47 4.31
N VAL A 95 -8.55 -2.28 3.93
CA VAL A 95 -9.16 -2.26 2.59
C VAL A 95 -9.82 -0.91 2.31
N SER A 96 -10.61 -0.39 3.25
CA SER A 96 -11.28 0.92 3.11
C SER A 96 -10.28 2.05 2.89
N ASP A 97 -9.27 2.13 3.74
CA ASP A 97 -8.24 3.17 3.65
C ASP A 97 -7.42 3.03 2.36
N THR A 98 -7.10 1.79 1.96
CA THR A 98 -6.40 1.51 0.70
C THR A 98 -7.19 1.94 -0.53
N ARG A 99 -8.52 1.75 -0.53
CA ARG A 99 -9.39 2.30 -1.58
C ARG A 99 -9.32 3.83 -1.62
N GLY A 100 -9.33 4.48 -0.46
CA GLY A 100 -9.14 5.92 -0.36
C GLY A 100 -7.79 6.40 -0.93
N TYR A 101 -6.73 5.60 -0.82
CA TYR A 101 -5.44 5.92 -1.46
C TYR A 101 -5.51 5.82 -2.99
N ILE A 102 -6.18 4.80 -3.53
CA ILE A 102 -6.43 4.68 -4.97
C ILE A 102 -7.24 5.87 -5.49
N GLU A 103 -8.30 6.24 -4.78
CA GLU A 103 -9.12 7.42 -5.11
C GLU A 103 -8.28 8.70 -5.08
N GLY A 104 -7.43 8.86 -4.06
CA GLY A 104 -6.50 9.99 -3.97
C GLY A 104 -5.50 10.05 -5.13
N LEU A 105 -4.94 8.92 -5.54
CA LEU A 105 -4.04 8.81 -6.69
C LEU A 105 -4.73 9.17 -8.00
N ASN A 106 -5.96 8.68 -8.22
CA ASN A 106 -6.74 9.01 -9.39
C ASN A 106 -7.15 10.49 -9.39
N PHE A 107 -7.53 11.04 -8.23
CA PHE A 107 -7.87 12.46 -8.09
C PHE A 107 -6.66 13.36 -8.32
N LEU A 108 -5.48 12.99 -7.84
CA LEU A 108 -4.22 13.68 -8.14
C LEU A 108 -3.96 13.72 -9.65
N LYS A 109 -4.22 12.61 -10.36
CA LYS A 109 -4.02 12.52 -11.80
C LYS A 109 -5.00 13.39 -12.59
N GLU A 110 -6.27 13.40 -12.20
CA GLU A 110 -7.33 14.11 -12.91
C GLU A 110 -7.38 15.61 -12.57
N ASN A 111 -7.20 15.95 -11.28
CA ASN A 111 -7.40 17.30 -10.74
C ASN A 111 -6.26 17.72 -9.78
N PRO A 112 -4.99 17.74 -10.23
CA PRO A 112 -3.83 17.97 -9.37
C PRO A 112 -3.87 19.30 -8.62
N SER A 113 -4.28 20.40 -9.26
CA SER A 113 -4.39 21.72 -8.61
C SER A 113 -5.35 21.70 -7.42
N GLU A 114 -6.48 21.00 -7.57
CA GLU A 114 -7.47 20.86 -6.50
C GLU A 114 -6.95 19.90 -5.41
N PHE A 115 -6.33 18.79 -5.81
CA PHE A 115 -5.68 17.86 -4.89
C PHE A 115 -4.69 18.58 -3.96
N TYR A 116 -3.79 19.39 -4.51
CA TYR A 116 -2.78 20.13 -3.74
C TYR A 116 -3.33 21.23 -2.84
N SER A 117 -4.58 21.66 -3.05
CA SER A 117 -5.26 22.61 -2.19
C SER A 117 -5.78 21.95 -0.90
N ASP A 118 -6.02 20.63 -0.95
CA ASP A 118 -6.43 19.83 0.20
C ASP A 118 -5.20 19.29 0.93
N LYS A 119 -4.79 20.03 1.97
CA LYS A 119 -3.61 19.70 2.77
C LYS A 119 -3.71 18.32 3.42
N GLU A 120 -4.89 17.97 3.92
CA GLU A 120 -5.09 16.70 4.64
C GLU A 120 -4.95 15.51 3.68
N LYS A 121 -5.58 15.57 2.50
CA LYS A 121 -5.41 14.53 1.47
C LYS A 121 -3.97 14.43 0.99
N THR A 122 -3.32 15.56 0.77
CA THR A 122 -1.92 15.60 0.33
C THR A 122 -0.99 14.95 1.35
N GLU A 123 -1.13 15.30 2.64
CA GLU A 123 -0.31 14.74 3.72
C GLU A 123 -0.58 13.25 3.93
N LYS A 124 -1.84 12.82 3.90
CA LYS A 124 -2.20 11.40 4.01
C LYS A 124 -1.60 10.56 2.87
N LEU A 125 -1.75 11.02 1.62
CA LEU A 125 -1.23 10.28 0.47
C LEU A 125 0.30 10.30 0.41
N SER A 126 0.93 11.41 0.80
CA SER A 126 2.40 11.51 0.92
C SER A 126 2.91 10.55 2.00
N HIS A 127 2.26 10.55 3.16
CA HIS A 127 2.64 9.68 4.27
C HIS A 127 2.61 8.20 3.87
N ILE A 128 1.51 7.75 3.23
CA ILE A 128 1.41 6.34 2.83
C ILE A 128 2.42 5.99 1.73
N CYS A 129 2.64 6.85 0.74
CA CYS A 129 3.69 6.62 -0.27
C CYS A 129 5.08 6.56 0.37
N GLY A 130 5.33 7.37 1.41
CA GLY A 130 6.56 7.33 2.19
C GLY A 130 6.72 6.05 3.04
N ILE A 131 5.63 5.50 3.58
CA ILE A 131 5.64 4.17 4.23
C ILE A 131 5.98 3.09 3.21
N MET A 132 5.28 3.06 2.07
CA MET A 132 5.49 2.07 1.02
C MET A 132 6.91 2.11 0.47
N CYS A 133 7.47 3.30 0.22
CA CYS A 133 8.86 3.45 -0.20
C CYS A 133 9.85 2.88 0.84
N ARG A 134 9.58 3.06 2.13
CA ARG A 134 10.42 2.50 3.20
C ARG A 134 10.28 0.98 3.28
N LEU A 135 9.08 0.45 3.11
CA LEU A 135 8.83 -1.00 3.12
C LEU A 135 9.73 -1.72 2.10
N PHE A 136 9.81 -1.24 0.86
CA PHE A 136 10.66 -1.85 -0.18
C PHE A 136 12.17 -1.72 0.08
N ASN A 137 12.60 -0.79 0.94
CA ASN A 137 13.98 -0.75 1.41
C ASN A 137 14.29 -1.86 2.43
N TYR A 138 13.28 -2.30 3.21
CA TYR A 138 13.43 -3.35 4.22
C TYR A 138 13.08 -4.75 3.69
N PHE A 139 12.20 -4.86 2.70
CA PHE A 139 11.76 -6.11 2.06
C PHE A 139 12.03 -6.08 0.55
N PRO A 140 13.28 -6.34 0.11
CA PRO A 140 13.67 -6.22 -1.30
C PRO A 140 13.15 -7.35 -2.21
N SER A 141 12.58 -8.42 -1.65
CA SER A 141 12.02 -9.55 -2.40
C SER A 141 10.48 -9.42 -2.49
N PRO A 142 9.89 -9.33 -3.70
CA PRO A 142 8.45 -9.16 -3.86
C PRO A 142 7.66 -10.47 -3.95
N SER A 143 8.32 -11.63 -4.08
CA SER A 143 7.68 -12.94 -3.86
C SER A 143 7.14 -13.02 -2.42
N ASP A 144 7.91 -12.46 -1.48
CA ASP A 144 7.62 -12.36 -0.06
C ASP A 144 6.61 -11.24 0.27
N LEU A 145 5.67 -10.89 -0.62
CA LEU A 145 4.58 -9.95 -0.28
C LEU A 145 3.20 -10.50 -0.68
N PHE A 146 3.18 -11.38 -1.68
CA PHE A 146 1.97 -11.93 -2.28
C PHE A 146 2.15 -13.37 -2.73
N GLU A 147 3.09 -14.12 -2.13
CA GLU A 147 3.18 -15.55 -2.42
C GLU A 147 1.83 -16.21 -2.13
N PRO A 148 1.23 -16.91 -3.11
CA PRO A 148 0.02 -17.65 -2.88
C PRO A 148 0.31 -18.70 -1.81
N VAL A 149 -0.57 -18.79 -0.82
CA VAL A 149 -0.58 -19.94 0.10
C VAL A 149 -0.75 -21.18 -0.75
N ASN A 150 0.29 -21.99 -0.87
CA ASN A 150 0.08 -23.37 -1.29
C ASN A 150 -0.64 -24.04 -0.12
N ASP A 151 -1.88 -24.48 -0.36
CA ASP A 151 -2.62 -25.39 0.50
C ASP A 151 -1.93 -26.76 0.47
N ASP A 152 -0.77 -26.88 1.12
CA ASP A 152 -0.13 -28.15 1.42
C ASP A 152 0.23 -28.16 2.92
N ASP A 153 -0.79 -28.42 3.76
CA ASP A 153 -0.77 -29.32 4.94
C ASP A 153 -2.04 -29.20 5.81
#